data_AF-A0A1W0WW87-F1
#
_entry.id   AF-A0A1W0WW87-F1
#
_cell.length_a   1.000
_cell.length_b   1.000
_cell.length_c   1.000
_cell.angle_alpha   90.00
_cell.angle_beta   90.00
_cell.angle_gamma   90.00
#
_symmetry.space_group_name_H-M   'P 1'
#
loop_
_entity.id
_entity.type
_entity.pdbx_description
1 polymer ?
#
loop_
_entity_poly.entity_id
_entity_poly.type
_entity_poly.pdbx_seq_one_letter_code
_entity_poly.pdbx_strand_id
1 'polypeptide(L)' 'MPLHRIFHNPETFSPTAKEGLASTITNIYTDRGLPPFYAVVLFLPLETDLFFVGGKATDQFVRFVVQHLARPTWR' A
#
# COMPACT_ATOMS: atom_id res chain seq x y z
N MET A 1 -5.19 7.52 -10.67
CA MET A 1 -3.88 7.46 -9.97
C MET A 1 -4.05 6.63 -8.70
N PRO A 2 -3.64 5.36 -8.72
CA PRO A 2 -3.69 4.49 -7.54
C PRO A 2 -2.63 4.86 -6.50
N LEU A 3 -3.09 5.14 -5.28
CA LEU A 3 -2.26 5.26 -4.09
C LEU A 3 -2.52 4.07 -3.16
N HIS A 4 -1.52 3.22 -3.00
CA HIS A 4 -1.49 2.14 -2.01
C HIS A 4 -0.82 2.65 -0.74
N ARG A 5 -1.51 2.51 0.39
CA ARG A 5 -0.93 2.67 1.73
C ARG A 5 -0.98 1.32 2.40
N ILE A 6 0.19 0.81 2.78
CA ILE A 6 0.37 -0.50 3.39
C ILE A 6 0.84 -0.25 4.82
N PHE A 7 -0.08 -0.40 5.76
CA PHE A 7 0.24 -0.33 7.18
C PHE A 7 0.70 -1.69 7.65
N HIS A 8 1.82 -1.76 8.36
CA HIS A 8 2.42 -3.02 8.79
C HIS A 8 3.22 -2.84 10.08
N ASN A 9 3.51 -3.94 10.79
CA ASN A 9 4.47 -3.90 11.89
C ASN A 9 5.89 -3.65 11.31
N PRO A 10 6.76 -2.84 11.96
CA PRO A 10 8.09 -2.50 11.45
C PRO A 10 8.92 -3.70 10.94
N GLU A 11 8.78 -4.86 11.58
CA GLU A 11 9.54 -6.08 11.29
C GLU A 11 8.97 -6.92 10.13
N THR A 12 7.78 -6.58 9.62
CA THR A 12 7.08 -7.40 8.62
C THR A 12 7.80 -7.49 7.27
N PHE A 13 8.42 -6.40 6.81
CA PHE A 13 9.00 -6.34 5.46
C PHE A 13 10.46 -5.90 5.47
N SER A 14 11.33 -6.72 4.87
CA SER A 14 12.68 -6.30 4.51
C SER A 14 12.67 -5.25 3.38
N PRO A 15 13.73 -4.45 3.20
CA PRO A 15 13.82 -3.51 2.08
C PRO A 15 13.56 -4.15 0.71
N THR A 16 14.15 -5.33 0.46
CA THR A 16 13.98 -6.07 -0.79
C THR A 16 12.54 -6.56 -0.98
N ALA A 17 11.86 -6.98 0.10
CA ALA A 17 10.45 -7.34 0.04
C ALA A 17 9.56 -6.14 -0.29
N LYS A 18 9.86 -4.95 0.26
CA LYS A 18 9.14 -3.71 -0.07
C LYS A 18 9.29 -3.34 -1.54
N GLU A 19 10.50 -3.43 -2.09
CA GLU A 19 10.78 -3.17 -3.50
C GLU A 19 10.06 -4.17 -4.42
N GLY A 20 10.16 -5.48 -4.12
CA GLY A 20 9.49 -6.52 -4.90
C GLY A 20 7.96 -6.38 -4.90
N LEU A 21 7.36 -6.04 -3.76
CA LEU A 21 5.93 -5.81 -3.66
C LEU A 21 5.49 -4.54 -4.38
N ALA A 22 6.24 -3.43 -4.26
CA ALA A 22 5.96 -2.19 -4.97
C ALA A 22 6.02 -2.39 -6.50
N SER A 23 7.01 -3.14 -6.99
CA SER A 23 7.13 -3.52 -8.40
C SER A 23 5.94 -4.37 -8.86
N THR A 24 5.57 -5.39 -8.07
CA THR A 24 4.41 -6.25 -8.37
C THR A 24 3.11 -5.46 -8.44
N ILE A 25 2.87 -4.53 -7.49
CA ILE A 25 1.69 -3.65 -7.50
C ILE A 25 1.71 -2.73 -8.73
N THR A 26 2.86 -2.18 -9.09
CA THR A 26 3.01 -1.31 -10.27
C THR A 26 2.64 -2.07 -11.55
N ASN A 27 3.08 -3.32 -11.67
CA ASN A 27 2.80 -4.18 -12.83
C ASN A 27 1.30 -4.37 -13.07
N ILE A 28 0.50 -4.51 -12.01
CA ILE A 28 -0.97 -4.61 -12.11
C ILE A 28 -1.56 -3.45 -12.93
N TYR A 29 -0.98 -2.25 -12.83
CA TYR A 29 -1.47 -1.07 -13.53
C TYR A 29 -0.84 -0.90 -14.91
N THR A 30 0.45 -1.18 -15.06
CA THR A 30 1.13 -1.08 -16.36
C THR A 30 0.62 -2.12 -17.35
N ASP A 31 0.26 -3.32 -16.87
CA ASP A 31 -0.36 -4.38 -17.70
C ASP A 31 -1.73 -3.96 -18.27
N ARG A 32 -2.34 -2.91 -17.68
CA ARG A 32 -3.60 -2.30 -18.12
C ARG A 32 -3.39 -0.98 -18.88
N GLY A 33 -2.15 -0.66 -19.26
CA GLY A 33 -1.79 0.50 -20.07
C GLY A 33 -1.64 1.81 -19.30
N LEU A 34 -1.64 1.79 -17.96
CA LEU A 34 -1.37 2.99 -17.18
C LEU A 34 0.15 3.27 -17.09
N PRO A 35 0.59 4.54 -17.14
CA PRO A 35 1.98 4.87 -16.89
C PRO A 35 2.43 4.41 -15.49
N PRO A 36 3.66 3.89 -15.32
CA PRO A 36 4.13 3.34 -14.05
C PRO A 36 4.11 4.36 -12.90
N PHE A 37 4.42 5.62 -13.19
CA PHE A 37 4.42 6.70 -12.20
C PHE A 37 3.03 7.04 -11.63
N TYR A 38 1.94 6.46 -12.17
CA TYR A 38 0.62 6.59 -11.58
C TYR A 38 0.42 5.69 -10.35
N ALA A 39 1.18 4.61 -10.23
CA ALA A 39 1.13 3.69 -9.11
C ALA A 39 2.08 4.13 -8.01
N VAL A 40 1.52 4.63 -6.92
CA VAL A 40 2.28 5.05 -5.74
C VAL A 40 2.05 4.05 -4.62
N VAL A 41 3.10 3.54 -4.02
CA VAL A 41 3.05 2.58 -2.91
C VAL A 41 3.81 3.14 -1.71
N LEU A 42 3.11 3.28 -0.58
CA LEU A 42 3.68 3.74 0.69
C LEU A 42 3.67 2.60 1.70
N PHE A 43 4.82 2.33 2.30
CA PHE A 43 4.94 1.44 3.45
C PHE A 43 4.96 2.28 4.73
N LEU A 44 3.96 2.08 5.58
CA LEU A 44 3.72 2.87 6.79
C LEU A 44 3.86 1.95 8.01
N PRO A 45 5.06 1.88 8.62
CA PRO A 45 5.24 1.09 9.84
C PRO A 45 4.41 1.70 10.98
N LEU A 46 3.72 0.86 11.74
CA LEU A 46 3.02 1.24 12.96
C LEU A 46 3.46 0.35 14.12
N GLU A 47 3.76 0.97 15.26
CA GLU A 47 3.97 0.25 16.51
C GLU A 47 2.71 -0.52 16.93
N THR A 48 2.90 -1.60 17.69
CA THR A 48 1.82 -2.53 18.10
C THR A 48 0.69 -1.84 18.88
N ASP A 49 1.00 -0.80 19.64
CA ASP A 49 0.04 -0.01 20.42
C ASP A 49 -0.69 1.06 19.60
N LEU A 50 -0.46 1.13 18.28
CA LEU A 50 -1.17 2.01 17.35
C LEU A 50 -2.15 1.25 16.45
N PHE A 51 -2.17 -0.08 16.49
CA PHE A 51 -3.01 -0.92 15.64
C PHE A 51 -3.89 -1.87 16.45
N PHE A 52 -5.20 -1.64 16.43
CA PHE A 52 -6.16 -2.40 17.22
C PHE A 52 -7.16 -3.14 16.32
N VAL A 53 -7.39 -4.42 16.61
CA VAL A 53 -8.44 -5.24 15.99
C VAL A 53 -9.41 -5.68 17.08
N GLY A 54 -10.69 -5.32 16.94
CA GLY A 54 -11.70 -5.64 17.97
C GLY A 54 -11.40 -5.03 19.34
N GLY A 55 -10.73 -3.86 19.38
CA GLY A 55 -10.36 -3.18 20.62
C GLY A 55 -9.12 -3.75 21.33
N LYS A 56 -8.35 -4.63 20.68
CA LYS A 56 -7.10 -5.19 21.22
C LYS A 56 -5.93 -4.91 20.29
N ALA A 57 -4.79 -4.52 20.87
CA ALA A 57 -3.54 -4.33 20.14
C ALA A 57 -3.04 -5.67 19.56
N THR A 58 -2.42 -5.62 18.39
CA THR A 58 -1.80 -6.81 17.76
C THR A 58 -0.60 -6.40 16.93
N ASP A 59 0.45 -7.20 16.99
CA ASP A 59 1.68 -7.10 16.19
C ASP A 59 1.57 -7.89 14.86
N GLN A 60 0.57 -8.77 14.75
CA GLN A 60 0.32 -9.61 13.59
C GLN A 60 -0.66 -8.95 12.61
N PHE A 61 -0.20 -7.92 11.90
CA PHE A 61 -1.06 -7.22 10.94
C PHE A 61 -0.34 -6.74 9.69
N VAL A 62 -1.11 -6.74 8.60
CA VAL A 62 -0.86 -5.93 7.40
C VAL A 62 -2.21 -5.41 6.92
N ARG A 63 -2.31 -4.09 6.70
CA ARG A 63 -3.55 -3.45 6.22
C ARG A 63 -3.28 -2.66 4.95
N PHE A 64 -3.93 -3.07 3.86
CA PHE A 64 -3.92 -2.36 2.59
C PHE A 64 -5.08 -1.37 2.51
N VAL A 65 -4.76 -0.13 2.13
CA VAL A 65 -5.73 0.89 1.76
C VAL A 65 -5.37 1.42 0.39
N VAL A 66 -6.28 1.25 -0.57
CA VAL A 66 -6.07 1.67 -1.96
C VAL A 66 -7.04 2.79 -2.29
N GLN A 67 -6.51 3.92 -2.72
CA GLN A 67 -7.29 5.04 -3.23
C GLN A 67 -7.06 5.18 -4.72
N HIS A 68 -8.13 5.09 -5.51
CA HIS A 68 -8.10 5.45 -6.92
C HIS A 68 -8.65 6.86 -7.07
N LEU A 69 -7.79 7.83 -7.38
CA LEU A 69 -8.27 9.12 -7.85
C LEU A 69 -8.69 8.96 -9.32
N ALA A 70 -9.99 9.09 -9.57
CA ALA A 70 -10.51 9.38 -10.89
C ALA A 70 -10.24 10.86 -11.18
N ARG A 71 -9.74 11.15 -12.38
CA ARG A 71 -9.74 12.52 -12.87
C ARG A 71 -11.17 12.79 -13.34
N PRO A 72 -11.95 13.69 -12.72
CA PRO A 72 -13.27 13.99 -13.23
C PRO A 72 -13.12 14.62 -14.61
N THR A 73 -13.53 13.90 -15.65
CA THR A 73 -13.61 14.41 -17.02
C THR A 73 -14.98 15.06 -17.19
N TRP A 74 -15.22 16.18 -16.51
CA TRP A 74 -16.29 17.07 -16.93
C TRP A 74 -15.74 17.91 -18.09
N ARG A 75 -16.20 17.58 -19.29
CA ARG A 75 -16.25 18.46 -20.46
C ARG A 75 -17.72 18.61 -20.83
#